data_AF-A0AAN6F358-F1
#
_entry.id   AF-A0AAN6F358-F1
#
_cell.length_a   1.000
_cell.length_b   1.000
_cell.length_c   1.000
_cell.angle_alpha   90.00
_cell.angle_beta   90.00
_cell.angle_gamma   90.00
#
_symmetry.space_group_name_H-M   'P 1'
#
loop_
_entity.id
_entity.type
_entity.pdbx_description
1 polymer ?
#
loop_
_entity_poly.entity_id
_entity_poly.type
_entity_poly.pdbx_seq_one_letter_code
_entity_poly.pdbx_strand_id
1 'polypeptide(L)' 'MAASPLFLVILFCGLARAADVFAHFMVANTYNYTQTEWKADVVAASEIGIDGF' A
#
# COMPACT_ATOMS: atom_id res chain seq x y z
N MET A 1 -3.84 38.84 -10.22
CA MET A 1 -3.97 38.22 -8.88
C MET A 1 -2.84 37.22 -8.72
N ALA A 2 -1.83 37.55 -7.91
CA ALA A 2 -0.73 36.61 -7.63
C ALA A 2 -1.22 35.55 -6.63
N ALA A 3 -1.00 34.27 -6.91
CA ALA A 3 -1.32 33.20 -5.97
C ALA A 3 -0.44 33.34 -4.71
N SER A 4 -1.06 33.28 -3.54
CA SER A 4 -0.36 33.37 -2.25
C SER A 4 0.66 32.23 -2.12
N PRO A 5 1.89 32.47 -1.62
CA PRO A 5 2.88 31.41 -1.41
C PRO A 5 2.37 30.32 -0.46
N LEU A 6 1.47 30.67 0.46
CA LEU A 6 0.81 29.71 1.36
C LEU A 6 -0.07 28.71 0.60
N PHE A 7 -0.75 29.18 -0.45
CA PHE A 7 -1.60 28.34 -1.30
C PHE A 7 -0.75 27.34 -2.09
N LEU A 8 0.43 27.77 -2.54
CA LEU A 8 1.38 26.91 -3.25
C LEU A 8 1.91 25.79 -2.33
N VAL A 9 2.27 26.11 -1.09
CA VAL A 9 2.77 25.14 -0.11
C VAL A 9 1.73 24.06 0.21
N ILE A 10 0.46 24.44 0.43
CA ILE A 10 -0.63 23.49 0.70
C ILE A 10 -0.85 22.55 -0.51
N LEU A 11 -0.78 23.09 -1.72
CA LEU A 11 -0.92 22.29 -2.95
C LEU A 11 0.20 21.26 -3.10
N PHE A 12 1.44 21.62 -2.76
CA PHE A 12 2.58 20.69 -2.81
C PHE A 12 2.58 19.66 -1.68
N CYS A 13 2.03 19.96 -0.50
CA CYS A 13 1.87 18.98 0.57
C CYS A 13 0.85 17.88 0.25
N GLY A 14 -0.17 18.17 -0.56
CA GLY A 14 -1.16 17.17 -0.99
C GLY A 14 -0.64 16.18 -2.05
N LEU A 15 0.54 16.42 -2.62
CA LEU A 15 1.18 15.56 -3.62
C LEU A 15 2.09 14.48 -3.01
N ALA A 16 2.05 14.27 -1.69
CA ALA A 16 2.65 13.08 -1.08
C ALA A 16 1.95 11.83 -1.63
N ARG A 17 2.53 11.24 -2.68
CA ARG A 17 2.03 10.02 -3.30
C ARG A 17 2.31 8.87 -2.33
N ALA A 18 1.27 8.11 -1.97
CA ALA A 18 1.46 6.82 -1.33
C ALA A 18 2.40 5.99 -2.23
N ALA A 19 3.47 5.45 -1.64
CA ALA A 19 4.38 4.58 -2.37
C ALA A 19 3.74 3.20 -2.45
N ASP A 20 3.62 2.64 -3.65
CA ASP A 20 3.10 1.28 -3.83
C ASP A 20 4.03 0.30 -3.09
N VAL A 21 3.51 -0.41 -2.09
CA VAL A 21 4.29 -1.40 -1.33
C VAL A 21 4.02 -2.80 -1.87
N PHE A 22 5.07 -3.47 -2.34
CA PHE A 22 5.01 -4.84 -2.84
C PHE A 22 5.67 -5.81 -1.86
N ALA A 23 4.96 -6.87 -1.50
CA ALA A 23 5.50 -7.94 -0.64
C ALA A 23 5.91 -9.15 -1.48
N HIS A 24 7.13 -9.65 -1.29
CA HIS A 24 7.58 -10.87 -1.95
C HIS A 24 6.97 -12.10 -1.27
N PHE A 25 6.10 -12.84 -1.97
CA PHE A 25 5.58 -14.11 -1.46
C PHE A 25 6.51 -15.27 -1.85
N MET A 26 6.92 -16.07 -0.85
CA MET A 26 7.70 -17.29 -1.09
C MET A 26 6.77 -18.51 -1.06
N VAL A 27 6.62 -19.19 -2.19
CA VAL A 27 6.01 -20.52 -2.25
C VAL A 27 7.03 -21.52 -1.71
N ALA A 28 6.98 -21.78 -0.41
CA ALA A 28 7.79 -22.82 0.22
C ALA A 28 7.06 -24.18 0.16
N ASN A 29 7.82 -25.28 0.14
CA ASN A 29 7.27 -26.63 0.35
C ASN A 29 6.98 -26.84 1.85
N THR A 30 6.04 -26.05 2.35
CA THR A 30 5.64 -25.96 3.76
C THR A 30 4.21 -26.51 3.95
N TYR A 31 3.60 -26.27 5.10
CA TYR A 31 2.23 -26.64 5.42
C TYR A 31 1.25 -26.30 4.29
N ASN A 32 0.26 -27.18 4.09
CA ASN A 32 -0.72 -27.02 3.02
C ASN A 32 -1.62 -25.81 3.29
N TYR A 33 -1.28 -24.69 2.65
CA TYR A 33 -1.90 -23.41 2.85
C TYR A 33 -3.16 -23.32 1.98
N THR A 34 -4.31 -23.10 2.62
CA THR A 34 -5.63 -23.17 2.00
C THR A 34 -6.03 -21.85 1.34
N GLN A 35 -7.05 -21.90 0.47
CA GLN A 35 -7.60 -20.68 -0.14
C GLN A 35 -8.18 -19.69 0.88
N THR A 36 -8.69 -20.20 2.01
CA THR A 36 -9.22 -19.35 3.10
C THR A 36 -8.11 -18.58 3.79
N GLU A 37 -6.99 -19.24 4.07
CA GLU A 37 -5.81 -18.60 4.65
C GLU A 37 -5.24 -17.54 3.69
N TRP A 38 -5.13 -17.87 2.39
CA TRP A 38 -4.77 -16.90 1.34
C TRP A 38 -5.63 -15.65 1.37
N LYS A 39 -6.95 -15.82 1.46
CA LYS A 39 -7.87 -14.70 1.48
C LYS A 39 -7.72 -13.86 2.75
N ALA A 40 -7.49 -14.49 3.89
CA ALA A 40 -7.27 -13.80 5.15
C ALA A 40 -6.00 -12.93 5.12
N ASP A 41 -4.89 -13.48 4.61
CA ASP A 41 -3.61 -12.76 4.59
C ASP A 41 -3.58 -11.64 3.55
N VAL A 42 -4.25 -11.80 2.39
CA VAL A 42 -4.43 -10.70 1.42
C VAL A 42 -5.20 -9.54 2.04
N VAL A 43 -6.25 -9.83 2.83
CA VAL A 43 -7.02 -8.79 3.53
C VAL A 43 -6.14 -8.09 4.56
N ALA A 44 -5.47 -8.84 5.43
CA ALA A 44 -4.59 -8.30 6.47
C ALA A 44 -3.43 -7.47 5.89
N ALA A 45 -2.88 -7.87 4.74
CA ALA A 45 -1.83 -7.12 4.06
C ALA A 45 -2.33 -5.78 3.52
N SER A 46 -3.55 -5.72 2.97
CA SER A 46 -4.13 -4.45 2.52
C SER A 46 -4.40 -3.50 3.69
N GLU A 47 -4.76 -4.02 4.87
CA GLU A 47 -4.99 -3.22 6.08
C GLU A 47 -3.71 -2.51 6.58
N ILE A 48 -2.54 -3.05 6.25
CA ILE A 48 -1.23 -2.46 6.57
C ILE A 48 -0.58 -1.72 5.39
N GLY A 49 -1.30 -1.55 4.27
CA GLY A 49 -0.84 -0.79 3.12
C GLY A 49 0.08 -1.54 2.17
N ILE A 50 -0.02 -2.88 2.08
CA ILE A 50 0.58 -3.64 0.98
C ILE A 50 -0.40 -3.60 -0.19
N ASP A 51 0.04 -2.98 -1.28
CA ASP A 51 -0.77 -2.73 -2.47
C ASP A 51 -0.60 -3.84 -3.53
N GLY A 52 0.36 -4.75 -3.32
CA GLY A 52 0.61 -5.89 -4.20
C GLY A 52 1.45 -7.01 -3.61
N PHE A 53 1.28 -8.20 -4.16
CA PHE A 53 2.05 -9.42 -3.87
C PHE A 53 2.72 -9.95 -5.14
#